data_AF-A0A7C3H7D9-F1
#
_entry.id   AF-A0A7C3H7D9-F1
#
_cell.length_a   1.000
_cell.length_b   1.000
_cell.length_c   1.000
_cell.angle_alpha   90.00
_cell.angle_beta   90.00
_cell.angle_gamma   90.00
#
_symmetry.space_group_name_H-M   'P 1'
#
loop_
_entity.id
_entity.type
_entity.pdbx_description
1 polymer ?
#
loop_
_entity_poly.entity_id
_entity_poly.type
_entity_poly.pdbx_seq_one_letter_code
_entity_poly.pdbx_strand_id
1 'polypeptide(L)'
;MLARFIKPKWKHKNPEVRRAAVARLSDQDILLDIANSDPDESVRKGAISRIDNLSTLLAVHTDPEIQLALNQRLIELLPDPIEESSQRDAIENYVRVRGGASLATTLALENPSVRVRTWVIPLLDDSESLEKMAATDSNANVRLKAAEQLQDEAAINRTLKQLGRKDKRVTQLLKQKLEKRQQQQKLHQTIEELIEAMESIGGSDHWQRDNTRFLSLKNQWSSLAGHSSDAQQTRFDAACAQAAERIQKQREAAAAHQPVIEQKESQCELIGDFIGHLEKRHRISAPEAEDVQSTLD
;
A
#
# COMPACT_ATOMS: atom_id res chain seq x y z
N MET A 1 64.30 -41.13 1.90
CA MET A 1 62.82 -41.15 2.02
C MET A 1 62.39 -40.80 3.46
N LEU A 2 62.49 -39.53 3.88
CA LEU A 2 62.13 -39.07 5.24
C LEU A 2 61.27 -37.79 5.26
N ALA A 3 60.62 -37.44 4.14
CA ALA A 3 59.84 -36.19 4.02
C ALA A 3 58.34 -36.33 4.41
N ARG A 4 57.94 -37.39 5.13
CA ARG A 4 56.52 -37.73 5.34
C ARG A 4 55.96 -37.53 6.76
N PHE A 5 56.65 -36.83 7.67
CA PHE A 5 56.13 -36.66 9.05
C PHE A 5 56.29 -35.28 9.69
N ILE A 6 56.60 -34.22 8.93
CA ILE A 6 56.50 -32.87 9.48
C ILE A 6 55.04 -32.44 9.37
N LYS A 7 54.33 -32.38 10.51
CA LYS A 7 52.98 -31.81 10.56
C LYS A 7 53.04 -30.38 10.00
N PRO A 8 52.17 -30.01 9.05
CA PRO A 8 52.21 -28.67 8.49
C PRO A 8 51.94 -27.63 9.60
N LYS A 9 52.50 -26.43 9.46
CA LYS A 9 52.43 -25.40 10.51
C LYS A 9 51.00 -24.97 10.87
N TRP A 10 50.06 -25.12 9.94
CA TRP A 10 48.64 -24.87 10.17
C TRP A 10 47.96 -25.92 11.06
N LYS A 11 48.62 -27.05 11.41
CA LYS A 11 48.15 -28.02 12.42
C LYS A 11 48.89 -27.89 13.76
N HIS A 12 49.59 -26.79 14.00
CA HIS A 12 50.38 -26.57 15.22
C HIS A 12 49.49 -26.35 16.47
N LYS A 13 49.97 -26.72 17.67
CA LYS A 13 49.20 -26.56 18.92
C LYS A 13 48.92 -25.09 19.27
N ASN A 14 49.89 -24.21 19.03
CA ASN A 14 49.76 -22.77 19.25
C ASN A 14 48.95 -22.11 18.11
N PRO A 15 47.81 -21.43 18.39
CA PRO A 15 46.99 -20.77 17.38
C PRO A 15 47.71 -19.68 16.60
N GLU A 16 48.63 -18.92 17.21
CA GLU A 16 49.38 -17.88 16.52
C GLU A 16 50.27 -18.45 15.40
N VAL A 17 50.86 -19.63 15.64
CA VAL A 17 51.64 -20.35 14.62
C VAL A 17 50.73 -20.84 13.49
N ARG A 18 49.50 -21.28 13.81
CA ARG A 18 48.52 -21.68 12.80
C ARG A 18 48.09 -20.49 11.97
N ARG A 19 47.71 -19.37 12.59
CA ARG A 19 47.32 -18.11 11.94
C ARG A 19 48.39 -17.61 10.97
N ALA A 20 49.65 -17.58 11.42
CA ALA A 20 50.79 -17.20 10.59
C ALA A 20 51.02 -18.15 9.40
N ALA A 21 50.74 -19.44 9.58
CA ALA A 21 50.81 -20.42 8.50
C ALA A 21 49.66 -20.25 7.50
N VAL A 22 48.43 -20.06 8.00
CA VAL A 22 47.21 -19.84 7.21
C VAL A 22 47.34 -18.63 6.30
N ALA A 23 47.96 -17.55 6.77
CA ALA A 23 48.22 -16.35 5.97
C ALA A 23 49.05 -16.61 4.69
N ARG A 24 49.76 -17.75 4.62
CA ARG A 24 50.57 -18.16 3.47
C ARG A 24 49.96 -19.35 2.69
N LEU A 25 48.81 -19.85 3.10
CA LEU A 25 48.10 -20.91 2.39
C LEU A 25 47.39 -20.36 1.15
N SER A 26 47.28 -21.23 0.15
CA SER A 26 46.55 -21.00 -1.12
C SER A 26 45.63 -22.17 -1.49
N ASP A 27 45.71 -23.28 -0.76
CA ASP A 27 44.88 -24.45 -0.98
C ASP A 27 43.47 -24.19 -0.42
N GLN A 28 42.49 -24.04 -1.33
CA GLN A 28 41.13 -23.63 -0.99
C GLN A 28 40.38 -24.68 -0.17
N ASP A 29 40.66 -25.97 -0.36
CA ASP A 29 40.04 -27.05 0.41
C ASP A 29 40.57 -27.04 1.85
N ILE A 30 41.88 -26.86 2.02
CA ILE A 30 42.48 -26.71 3.35
C ILE A 30 41.96 -25.44 4.04
N LEU A 31 41.83 -24.33 3.29
CA LEU A 31 41.30 -23.08 3.84
C LEU A 31 39.83 -23.23 4.28
N LEU A 32 39.01 -23.93 3.51
CA LEU A 32 37.62 -24.25 3.87
C LEU A 32 37.55 -25.12 5.13
N ASP A 33 38.38 -26.16 5.21
CA ASP A 33 38.46 -27.02 6.39
C ASP A 33 38.82 -26.22 7.65
N ILE A 34 39.84 -25.36 7.56
CA ILE A 34 40.28 -24.52 8.69
C ILE A 34 39.19 -23.52 9.06
N ALA A 35 38.55 -22.87 8.09
CA ALA A 35 37.46 -21.92 8.31
C ALA A 35 36.25 -22.56 9.00
N ASN A 36 36.00 -23.86 8.79
CA ASN A 36 34.89 -24.59 9.38
C ASN A 36 35.22 -25.27 10.73
N SER A 37 36.49 -25.59 11.00
CA SER A 37 36.82 -26.53 12.08
C SER A 37 37.93 -26.09 13.05
N ASP A 38 38.66 -25.00 12.77
CA ASP A 38 39.70 -24.55 13.71
C ASP A 38 39.06 -24.03 15.01
N PRO A 39 39.51 -24.49 16.20
CA PRO A 39 38.93 -24.06 17.46
C PRO A 39 39.18 -22.59 17.77
N ASP A 40 40.16 -21.95 17.12
CA ASP A 40 40.50 -20.55 17.35
C ASP A 40 39.87 -19.64 16.28
N GLU A 41 39.02 -18.72 16.72
CA GLU A 41 38.30 -17.75 15.87
C GLU A 41 39.25 -16.93 14.98
N SER A 42 40.41 -16.52 15.50
CA SER A 42 41.36 -15.71 14.75
C SER A 42 42.00 -16.50 13.59
N VAL A 43 42.17 -17.81 13.78
CA VAL A 43 42.63 -18.71 12.72
C VAL A 43 41.54 -18.93 11.68
N ARG A 44 40.27 -19.12 12.09
CA ARG A 44 39.13 -19.23 11.15
C ARG A 44 38.98 -17.96 10.32
N LYS A 45 39.02 -16.77 10.93
CA LYS A 45 39.00 -15.46 10.23
C LYS A 45 40.18 -15.31 9.27
N GLY A 46 41.37 -15.72 9.70
CA GLY A 46 42.55 -15.77 8.85
C GLY A 46 42.34 -16.64 7.61
N ALA A 47 41.71 -17.81 7.76
CA ALA A 47 41.40 -18.69 6.63
C ALA A 47 40.39 -18.05 5.68
N ILE A 48 39.31 -17.46 6.21
CA ILE A 48 38.29 -16.75 5.42
C ILE A 48 38.93 -15.64 4.56
N SER A 49 39.83 -14.83 5.14
CA SER A 49 40.51 -13.75 4.40
C SER A 49 41.38 -14.24 3.22
N ARG A 50 41.71 -15.54 3.19
CA ARG A 50 42.51 -16.18 2.15
C ARG A 50 41.69 -16.97 1.13
N ILE A 51 40.39 -17.18 1.38
CA ILE A 51 39.50 -17.80 0.40
C ILE A 51 39.30 -16.84 -0.77
N ASP A 52 39.58 -17.26 -2.00
CA ASP A 52 39.53 -16.38 -3.19
C ASP A 52 38.42 -16.73 -4.19
N ASN A 53 37.69 -17.81 -3.94
CA ASN A 53 36.55 -18.23 -4.75
C ASN A 53 35.22 -18.08 -3.96
N LEU A 54 34.23 -17.45 -4.59
CA LEU A 54 32.89 -17.27 -4.04
C LEU A 54 32.23 -18.61 -3.64
N SER A 55 32.35 -19.66 -4.46
CA SER A 55 31.75 -20.97 -4.15
C SER A 55 32.31 -21.57 -2.87
N THR A 56 33.62 -21.46 -2.66
CA THR A 56 34.30 -21.91 -1.43
C THR A 56 33.87 -21.05 -0.23
N LEU A 57 33.80 -19.72 -0.41
CA LEU A 57 33.37 -18.81 0.67
C LEU A 57 31.94 -19.11 1.12
N LEU A 58 31.03 -19.35 0.17
CA LEU A 58 29.62 -19.65 0.45
C LEU A 58 29.42 -21.02 1.10
N ALA A 59 30.38 -21.93 0.98
CA ALA A 59 30.37 -23.24 1.63
C ALA A 59 30.84 -23.21 3.10
N VAL A 60 31.36 -22.07 3.60
CA VAL A 60 31.73 -21.92 5.01
C VAL A 60 30.45 -21.91 5.86
N HIS A 61 30.40 -22.79 6.86
CA HIS A 61 29.33 -22.83 7.87
C HIS A 61 29.43 -21.57 8.72
N THR A 62 28.30 -20.93 8.94
CA THR A 62 28.28 -19.60 9.51
C THR A 62 27.88 -19.65 10.98
N ASP A 63 28.68 -18.98 11.81
CA ASP A 63 28.39 -18.68 13.21
C ASP A 63 28.54 -17.16 13.45
N PRO A 64 28.05 -16.62 14.58
CA PRO A 64 28.15 -15.19 14.87
C PRO A 64 29.59 -14.64 14.93
N GLU A 65 30.58 -15.47 15.28
CA GLU A 65 31.98 -15.05 15.47
C GLU A 65 32.64 -14.72 14.12
N ILE A 66 32.34 -15.51 13.08
CA ILE A 66 32.96 -15.35 11.75
C ILE A 66 32.07 -14.64 10.72
N GLN A 67 30.79 -14.40 11.01
CA GLN A 67 29.85 -13.75 10.10
C GLN A 67 30.39 -12.45 9.50
N LEU A 68 30.97 -11.57 10.33
CA LEU A 68 31.51 -10.28 9.87
C LEU A 68 32.67 -10.47 8.88
N ALA A 69 33.55 -11.44 9.15
CA ALA A 69 34.68 -11.74 8.28
C ALA A 69 34.22 -12.34 6.95
N LEU A 70 33.18 -13.18 6.96
CA LEU A 70 32.57 -13.71 5.74
C LEU A 70 31.93 -12.59 4.90
N ASN A 71 31.17 -11.70 5.53
CA ASN A 71 30.55 -10.55 4.86
C ASN A 71 31.60 -9.63 4.23
N GLN A 72 32.67 -9.31 4.96
CA GLN A 72 33.78 -8.50 4.45
C GLN A 72 34.45 -9.18 3.26
N ARG A 73 34.74 -10.47 3.38
CA ARG A 73 35.39 -11.21 2.29
C ARG A 73 34.49 -11.32 1.06
N LEU A 74 33.18 -11.49 1.26
CA LEU A 74 32.22 -11.50 0.17
C LEU A 74 32.22 -10.15 -0.57
N ILE A 75 32.22 -9.03 0.14
CA ILE A 75 32.31 -7.68 -0.47
C ILE A 75 33.57 -7.55 -1.33
N GLU A 76 34.72 -8.02 -0.82
CA GLU A 76 36.00 -8.00 -1.54
C GLU A 76 36.03 -8.89 -2.79
N LEU A 77 35.28 -10.00 -2.79
CA LEU A 77 35.17 -10.94 -3.93
C LEU A 77 34.07 -10.57 -4.93
N LEU A 78 33.27 -9.54 -4.66
CA LEU A 78 32.22 -9.04 -5.55
C LEU A 78 32.58 -7.79 -6.41
N PRO A 79 33.82 -7.54 -6.88
CA PRO A 79 34.04 -6.61 -7.98
C PRO A 79 33.84 -7.32 -9.32
N ASP A 80 33.04 -6.72 -10.21
CA ASP A 80 32.62 -7.22 -11.54
C ASP A 80 33.69 -8.02 -12.35
N PRO A 81 33.29 -9.00 -13.19
CA PRO A 81 31.94 -9.51 -13.42
C PRO A 81 31.63 -10.87 -12.78
N ILE A 82 30.43 -10.96 -12.17
CA ILE A 82 29.75 -12.24 -11.92
C ILE A 82 29.04 -12.62 -13.22
N GLU A 83 29.57 -13.61 -13.92
CA GLU A 83 29.06 -14.02 -15.25
C GLU A 83 27.99 -15.11 -15.14
N GLU A 84 28.07 -15.98 -14.14
CA GLU A 84 27.18 -17.13 -13.97
C GLU A 84 25.93 -16.81 -13.13
N SER A 85 24.75 -17.19 -13.65
CA SER A 85 23.47 -16.99 -12.97
C SER A 85 23.33 -17.82 -11.68
N SER A 86 23.83 -19.06 -11.69
CA SER A 86 23.81 -19.96 -10.53
C SER A 86 24.61 -19.40 -9.34
N GLN A 87 25.75 -18.78 -9.61
CA GLN A 87 26.56 -18.12 -8.59
C GLN A 87 25.84 -16.91 -8.02
N ARG A 88 25.12 -16.13 -8.85
CA ARG A 88 24.29 -15.02 -8.38
C ARG A 88 23.20 -15.51 -7.41
N ASP A 89 22.47 -16.56 -7.75
CA ASP A 89 21.38 -17.07 -6.91
C ASP A 89 21.89 -17.51 -5.53
N ALA A 90 23.07 -18.15 -5.50
CA ALA A 90 23.73 -18.55 -4.26
C ALA A 90 24.15 -17.35 -3.40
N ILE A 91 24.68 -16.29 -4.02
CA ILE A 91 25.03 -15.04 -3.33
C ILE A 91 23.77 -14.33 -2.83
N GLU A 92 22.73 -14.24 -3.64
CA GLU A 92 21.45 -13.64 -3.24
C GLU A 92 20.87 -14.35 -2.02
N ASN A 93 20.83 -15.69 -2.05
CA ASN A 93 20.38 -16.49 -0.92
C ASN A 93 21.25 -16.25 0.32
N TYR A 94 22.58 -16.15 0.16
CA TYR A 94 23.47 -15.79 1.26
C TYR A 94 23.13 -14.43 1.84
N VAL A 95 23.02 -13.38 1.03
CA VAL A 95 22.72 -12.01 1.50
C VAL A 95 21.39 -11.98 2.24
N ARG A 96 20.36 -12.66 1.71
CA ARG A 96 19.02 -12.71 2.29
C ARG A 96 18.95 -13.47 3.60
N VAL A 97 19.58 -14.64 3.68
CA VAL A 97 19.39 -15.58 4.80
C VAL A 97 20.49 -15.45 5.85
N ARG A 98 21.72 -15.19 5.42
CA ARG A 98 22.92 -15.19 6.29
C ARG A 98 23.57 -13.83 6.43
N GLY A 99 23.44 -12.94 5.44
CA GLY A 99 24.17 -11.68 5.38
C GLY A 99 23.86 -10.68 6.48
N GLY A 100 22.67 -10.78 7.08
CA GLY A 100 22.13 -9.76 7.98
C GLY A 100 21.77 -8.47 7.24
N ALA A 101 21.02 -7.58 7.92
CA ALA A 101 20.48 -6.35 7.31
C ALA A 101 21.56 -5.38 6.78
N SER A 102 22.77 -5.39 7.38
CA SER A 102 23.85 -4.48 7.00
C SER A 102 24.56 -4.86 5.70
N LEU A 103 24.58 -6.15 5.32
CA LEU A 103 25.31 -6.59 4.13
C LEU A 103 24.65 -6.08 2.84
N ALA A 104 23.32 -6.26 2.73
CA ALA A 104 22.57 -5.78 1.56
C ALA A 104 22.77 -4.27 1.37
N THR A 105 22.65 -3.51 2.47
CA THR A 105 22.87 -2.06 2.51
C THR A 105 24.29 -1.68 2.05
N THR A 106 25.32 -2.35 2.58
CA THR A 106 26.72 -2.08 2.21
C THR A 106 26.96 -2.36 0.73
N LEU A 107 26.48 -3.50 0.23
CA LEU A 107 26.58 -3.85 -1.20
C LEU A 107 25.84 -2.85 -2.07
N ALA A 108 24.70 -2.34 -1.61
CA ALA A 108 23.87 -1.41 -2.37
C ALA A 108 24.45 0.00 -2.43
N LEU A 109 25.07 0.48 -1.35
CA LEU A 109 25.55 1.87 -1.24
C LEU A 109 27.01 2.06 -1.64
N GLU A 110 27.85 1.03 -1.45
CA GLU A 110 29.31 1.19 -1.52
C GLU A 110 29.97 0.32 -2.59
N ASN A 111 29.30 -0.75 -3.07
CA ASN A 111 29.95 -1.65 -4.03
C ASN A 111 30.25 -0.92 -5.37
N PRO A 112 31.48 -1.03 -5.91
CA PRO A 112 31.84 -0.33 -7.15
C PRO A 112 31.06 -0.85 -8.37
N SER A 113 30.64 -2.11 -8.38
CA SER A 113 29.88 -2.70 -9.48
C SER A 113 28.44 -2.20 -9.50
N VAL A 114 28.09 -1.53 -10.60
CA VAL A 114 26.71 -1.14 -10.91
C VAL A 114 25.79 -2.36 -10.96
N ARG A 115 26.28 -3.49 -11.48
CA ARG A 115 25.52 -4.74 -11.56
C ARG A 115 25.20 -5.24 -10.16
N VAL A 116 26.18 -5.22 -9.26
CA VAL A 116 25.97 -5.60 -7.84
C VAL A 116 24.97 -4.70 -7.16
N ARG A 117 25.17 -3.38 -7.21
CA ARG A 117 24.22 -2.41 -6.64
C ARG A 117 22.81 -2.57 -7.19
N THR A 118 22.66 -2.96 -8.46
CA THR A 118 21.34 -3.13 -9.08
C THR A 118 20.60 -4.37 -8.58
N TRP A 119 21.25 -5.53 -8.52
CA TRP A 119 20.55 -6.78 -8.15
C TRP A 119 20.27 -6.87 -6.66
N VAL A 120 21.01 -6.17 -5.80
CA VAL A 120 20.77 -6.17 -4.35
C VAL A 120 19.60 -5.27 -3.94
N ILE A 121 19.17 -4.32 -4.78
CA ILE A 121 18.05 -3.40 -4.48
C ILE A 121 16.77 -4.10 -3.99
N PRO A 122 16.30 -5.20 -4.61
CA PRO A 122 15.12 -5.93 -4.14
C PRO A 122 15.32 -6.66 -2.80
N LEU A 123 16.54 -6.67 -2.25
CA LEU A 123 16.86 -7.25 -0.95
C LEU A 123 16.92 -6.20 0.16
N LEU A 124 16.74 -4.92 -0.16
CA LEU A 124 16.70 -3.85 0.82
C LEU A 124 15.32 -3.78 1.45
N ASP A 125 15.28 -3.82 2.78
CA ASP A 125 14.04 -3.72 3.56
C ASP A 125 13.77 -2.29 4.06
N ASP A 126 14.77 -1.41 4.05
CA ASP A 126 14.67 -0.05 4.57
C ASP A 126 14.47 0.99 3.46
N SER A 127 13.56 1.93 3.72
CA SER A 127 13.29 3.03 2.79
C SER A 127 14.44 4.03 2.70
N GLU A 128 15.26 4.18 3.75
CA GLU A 128 16.34 5.18 3.80
C GLU A 128 17.43 4.89 2.75
N SER A 129 17.85 3.64 2.63
CA SER A 129 18.83 3.20 1.62
C SER A 129 18.28 3.37 0.21
N LEU A 130 17.02 2.99 -0.01
CA LEU A 130 16.35 3.17 -1.31
C LEU A 130 16.25 4.65 -1.71
N GLU A 131 15.90 5.54 -0.77
CA GLU A 131 15.87 7.00 -0.99
C GLU A 131 17.25 7.52 -1.36
N LYS A 132 18.29 7.14 -0.59
CA LYS A 132 19.67 7.56 -0.82
C LYS A 132 20.16 7.12 -2.20
N MET A 133 19.93 5.86 -2.59
CA MET A 133 20.29 5.34 -3.91
C MET A 133 19.54 6.07 -5.02
N ALA A 134 18.22 6.21 -4.90
CA ALA A 134 17.38 6.88 -5.89
C ALA A 134 17.79 8.34 -6.12
N ALA A 135 18.18 9.05 -5.05
CA ALA A 135 18.55 10.46 -5.13
C ALA A 135 20.00 10.70 -5.56
N THR A 136 20.94 9.83 -5.17
CA THR A 136 22.37 10.16 -5.19
C THR A 136 23.29 9.17 -5.91
N ASP A 137 22.83 7.97 -6.27
CA ASP A 137 23.71 7.00 -6.95
C ASP A 137 24.26 7.61 -8.25
N SER A 138 25.55 7.37 -8.51
CA SER A 138 26.23 7.87 -9.70
C SER A 138 25.60 7.34 -11.00
N ASN A 139 25.04 6.12 -10.98
CA ASN A 139 24.49 5.43 -12.14
C ASN A 139 22.97 5.62 -12.24
N ALA A 140 22.50 6.05 -13.42
CA ALA A 140 21.08 6.31 -13.66
C ALA A 140 20.18 5.07 -13.55
N ASN A 141 20.68 3.89 -13.91
CA ASN A 141 19.91 2.65 -13.80
C ASN A 141 19.70 2.24 -12.33
N VAL A 142 20.73 2.41 -11.49
CA VAL A 142 20.63 2.15 -10.05
C VAL A 142 19.61 3.10 -9.41
N ARG A 143 19.69 4.41 -9.74
CA ARG A 143 18.71 5.40 -9.27
C ARG A 143 17.28 5.01 -9.63
N LEU A 144 17.06 4.62 -10.89
CA LEU A 144 15.75 4.20 -11.37
C LEU A 144 15.23 2.95 -10.65
N LYS A 145 16.06 1.92 -10.50
CA LYS A 145 15.70 0.66 -9.83
C LYS A 145 15.37 0.88 -8.35
N ALA A 146 16.11 1.75 -7.66
CA ALA A 146 15.79 2.11 -6.29
C ALA A 146 14.45 2.87 -6.20
N ALA A 147 14.21 3.83 -7.10
CA ALA A 147 12.94 4.55 -7.18
C ALA A 147 11.73 3.66 -7.53
N GLU A 148 11.93 2.59 -8.30
CA GLU A 148 10.92 1.56 -8.57
C GLU A 148 10.48 0.83 -7.28
N GLN A 149 11.34 0.68 -6.28
CA GLN A 149 11.01 0.04 -5.01
C GLN A 149 10.36 0.97 -3.98
N LEU A 150 10.51 2.29 -4.10
CA LEU A 150 9.87 3.23 -3.18
C LEU A 150 8.34 3.18 -3.27
N GLN A 151 7.66 2.87 -2.17
CA GLN A 151 6.19 2.81 -2.08
C GLN A 151 5.60 3.91 -1.20
N ASP A 152 6.32 4.31 -0.15
CA ASP A 152 5.84 5.29 0.82
C ASP A 152 5.83 6.72 0.25
N GLU A 153 4.73 7.45 0.46
CA GLU A 153 4.58 8.81 -0.05
C GLU A 153 5.58 9.79 0.57
N ALA A 154 5.90 9.65 1.86
CA ALA A 154 6.87 10.52 2.50
C ALA A 154 8.28 10.26 1.94
N ALA A 155 8.66 8.99 1.75
CA ALA A 155 9.92 8.60 1.12
C ALA A 155 10.05 9.11 -0.33
N ILE A 156 8.97 8.99 -1.12
CA ILE A 156 8.94 9.51 -2.50
C ILE A 156 9.13 11.03 -2.51
N ASN A 157 8.43 11.76 -1.64
CA ASN A 157 8.54 13.23 -1.55
C ASN A 157 9.94 13.68 -1.10
N ARG A 158 10.54 13.00 -0.11
CA ARG A 158 11.93 13.26 0.31
C ARG A 158 12.91 13.02 -0.84
N THR A 159 12.75 11.93 -1.58
CA THR A 159 13.60 11.60 -2.74
C THR A 159 13.48 12.68 -3.82
N LEU A 160 12.27 13.10 -4.19
CA LEU A 160 12.04 14.18 -5.16
C LEU A 160 12.72 15.49 -4.73
N LYS A 161 12.65 15.82 -3.44
CA LYS A 161 13.31 17.01 -2.89
C LYS A 161 14.83 16.94 -3.02
N GLN A 162 15.43 15.79 -2.72
CA GLN A 162 16.89 15.58 -2.83
C GLN A 162 17.38 15.55 -4.28
N LEU A 163 16.62 14.91 -5.17
CA LEU A 163 16.94 14.78 -6.59
C LEU A 163 16.89 16.13 -7.32
N GLY A 164 15.92 16.99 -6.98
CA GLY A 164 15.75 18.31 -7.56
C GLY A 164 15.44 18.25 -9.06
N ARG A 165 16.30 18.85 -9.90
CA ARG A 165 16.19 18.81 -11.37
C ARG A 165 17.04 17.72 -12.03
N LYS A 166 17.72 16.89 -11.22
CA LYS A 166 18.55 15.80 -11.72
C LYS A 166 17.65 14.62 -12.10
N ASP A 167 18.05 13.84 -13.10
CA ASP A 167 17.35 12.63 -13.54
C ASP A 167 15.83 12.78 -13.75
N LYS A 168 15.46 13.30 -14.93
CA LYS A 168 14.06 13.47 -15.35
C LYS A 168 13.27 12.16 -15.30
N ARG A 169 13.92 11.02 -15.57
CA ARG A 169 13.24 9.72 -15.65
C ARG A 169 12.80 9.25 -14.27
N VAL A 170 13.67 9.36 -13.27
CA VAL A 170 13.33 9.08 -11.87
C VAL A 170 12.26 10.05 -11.37
N THR A 171 12.41 11.34 -11.66
CA THR A 171 11.41 12.37 -11.27
C THR A 171 10.03 12.04 -11.83
N GLN A 172 9.94 11.68 -13.11
CA GLN A 172 8.67 11.34 -13.76
C GLN A 172 8.04 10.09 -13.14
N LEU A 173 8.82 9.03 -12.91
CA LEU A 173 8.33 7.80 -12.28
C LEU A 173 7.73 8.08 -10.89
N LEU A 174 8.44 8.84 -10.07
CA LEU A 174 8.01 9.14 -8.70
C LEU A 174 6.74 9.99 -8.68
N LYS A 175 6.62 10.99 -9.57
CA LYS A 175 5.38 11.78 -9.70
C LYS A 175 4.20 10.94 -10.16
N GLN A 176 4.40 10.06 -11.15
CA GLN A 176 3.36 9.13 -11.62
C GLN A 176 2.88 8.20 -10.50
N LYS A 177 3.78 7.71 -9.64
CA LYS A 177 3.41 6.92 -8.46
C LYS A 177 2.53 7.72 -7.49
N LEU A 178 2.89 8.96 -7.18
CA LEU A 178 2.10 9.83 -6.30
C LEU A 178 0.72 10.12 -6.90
N GLU A 179 0.66 10.46 -8.18
CA GLU A 179 -0.60 10.72 -8.90
C GLU A 179 -1.52 9.49 -8.88
N LYS A 180 -0.98 8.31 -9.19
CA LYS A 180 -1.72 7.06 -9.14
C LYS A 180 -2.27 6.77 -7.74
N ARG A 181 -1.46 6.98 -6.71
CA ARG A 181 -1.87 6.79 -5.31
C ARG A 181 -2.99 7.75 -4.92
N GLN A 182 -2.84 9.03 -5.26
CA GLN A 182 -3.86 10.04 -4.98
C GLN A 182 -5.18 9.73 -5.71
N GLN A 183 -5.11 9.27 -6.96
CA GLN A 183 -6.29 8.86 -7.72
C GLN A 183 -6.99 7.66 -7.07
N GLN A 184 -6.23 6.65 -6.64
CA GLN A 184 -6.78 5.48 -5.93
C GLN A 184 -7.44 5.88 -4.59
N GLN A 185 -6.80 6.76 -3.83
CA GLN A 185 -7.36 7.26 -2.56
C GLN A 185 -8.65 8.05 -2.77
N LYS A 186 -8.69 8.95 -3.77
CA LYS A 186 -9.89 9.71 -4.13
C LYS A 186 -11.03 8.79 -4.56
N LEU A 187 -10.73 7.78 -5.36
CA LEU A 187 -11.71 6.79 -5.81
C LEU A 187 -12.28 6.02 -4.61
N HIS A 188 -11.41 5.52 -3.72
CA HIS A 188 -11.83 4.84 -2.50
C HIS A 188 -12.73 5.73 -1.63
N GLN A 189 -12.33 6.99 -1.41
CA GLN A 189 -13.13 7.96 -0.65
C GLN A 189 -14.49 8.21 -1.30
N THR A 190 -14.55 8.33 -2.63
CA THR A 190 -15.81 8.53 -3.37
C THR A 190 -16.74 7.34 -3.21
N ILE A 191 -16.20 6.13 -3.21
CA ILE A 191 -16.96 4.88 -2.99
C ILE A 191 -17.54 4.86 -1.58
N GLU A 192 -16.73 5.18 -0.55
CA GLU A 192 -17.20 5.24 0.84
C GLU A 192 -18.30 6.31 1.03
N GLU A 193 -18.10 7.52 0.52
CA GLU A 193 -19.10 8.60 0.59
C GLU A 193 -20.42 8.21 -0.08
N LEU A 194 -20.36 7.48 -1.20
CA LEU A 194 -21.54 6.99 -1.90
C LEU A 194 -22.28 5.93 -1.05
N ILE A 195 -21.54 5.00 -0.45
CA ILE A 195 -22.12 3.99 0.46
C ILE A 195 -22.77 4.66 1.67
N GLU A 196 -22.09 5.59 2.33
CA GLU A 196 -22.64 6.35 3.46
C GLU A 196 -23.89 7.15 3.05
N ALA A 197 -23.86 7.77 1.87
CA ALA A 197 -25.04 8.46 1.33
C ALA A 197 -26.21 7.50 1.10
N MET A 198 -25.96 6.27 0.62
CA MET A 198 -26.98 5.24 0.44
C MET A 198 -27.54 4.76 1.79
N GLU A 199 -26.68 4.56 2.79
CA GLU A 199 -27.08 4.14 4.15
C GLU A 199 -27.97 5.18 4.85
N SER A 200 -27.79 6.46 4.53
CA SER A 200 -28.57 7.58 5.08
C SER A 200 -30.00 7.71 4.52
N ILE A 201 -30.34 6.98 3.45
CA ILE A 201 -31.65 7.09 2.78
C ILE A 201 -32.78 6.54 3.66
N GLY A 202 -33.93 7.22 3.63
CA GLY A 202 -35.11 6.88 4.41
C GLY A 202 -35.05 7.38 5.85
N GLY A 203 -34.17 8.34 6.14
CA GLY A 203 -34.07 9.01 7.44
C GLY A 203 -34.96 10.25 7.59
N SER A 204 -35.65 10.68 6.53
CA SER A 204 -36.53 11.87 6.52
C SER A 204 -37.97 11.50 6.15
N ASP A 205 -38.96 12.33 6.50
CA ASP A 205 -40.38 12.10 6.16
C ASP A 205 -40.73 12.33 4.67
N HIS A 206 -39.73 12.47 3.79
CA HIS A 206 -39.91 12.88 2.39
C HIS A 206 -39.53 11.76 1.43
N TRP A 207 -40.33 10.70 1.43
CA TRP A 207 -40.06 9.46 0.69
C TRP A 207 -39.84 9.66 -0.82
N GLN A 208 -40.50 10.65 -1.46
CA GLN A 208 -40.32 10.92 -2.89
C GLN A 208 -38.90 11.40 -3.21
N ARG A 209 -38.37 12.32 -2.38
CA ARG A 209 -37.01 12.85 -2.52
C ARG A 209 -35.99 11.75 -2.26
N ASP A 210 -36.21 10.94 -1.23
CA ASP A 210 -35.35 9.82 -0.88
C ASP A 210 -35.34 8.74 -1.99
N ASN A 211 -36.49 8.46 -2.62
CA ASN A 211 -36.56 7.56 -3.77
C ASN A 211 -35.80 8.08 -4.99
N THR A 212 -35.90 9.37 -5.31
CA THR A 212 -35.10 9.96 -6.40
C THR A 212 -33.60 9.86 -6.11
N ARG A 213 -33.19 10.16 -4.87
CA ARG A 213 -31.78 10.07 -4.44
C ARG A 213 -31.28 8.63 -4.49
N PHE A 214 -32.09 7.67 -4.05
CA PHE A 214 -31.80 6.23 -4.11
C PHE A 214 -31.47 5.76 -5.52
N LEU A 215 -32.34 6.09 -6.49
CA LEU A 215 -32.12 5.72 -7.89
C LEU A 215 -30.86 6.39 -8.46
N SER A 216 -30.61 7.66 -8.12
CA SER A 216 -29.40 8.36 -8.55
C SER A 216 -28.13 7.72 -7.99
N LEU A 217 -28.10 7.33 -6.72
CA LEU A 217 -26.93 6.70 -6.11
C LEU A 217 -26.68 5.30 -6.69
N LYS A 218 -27.74 4.52 -6.96
CA LYS A 218 -27.61 3.23 -7.68
C LYS A 218 -27.02 3.40 -9.07
N ASN A 219 -27.44 4.44 -9.79
CA ASN A 219 -26.86 4.73 -11.11
C ASN A 219 -25.38 5.11 -11.00
N GLN A 220 -24.99 5.95 -10.04
CA GLN A 220 -23.58 6.29 -9.81
C GLN A 220 -22.74 5.05 -9.45
N TRP A 221 -23.27 4.17 -8.59
CA TRP A 221 -22.61 2.92 -8.20
C TRP A 221 -22.26 2.04 -9.39
N SER A 222 -23.14 1.94 -10.39
CA SER A 222 -22.89 1.08 -11.57
C SER A 222 -21.59 1.41 -12.31
N SER A 223 -21.15 2.67 -12.27
CA SER A 223 -19.88 3.11 -12.87
C SER A 223 -18.65 2.85 -11.97
N LEU A 224 -18.86 2.67 -10.67
CA LEU A 224 -17.81 2.52 -9.66
C LEU A 224 -17.64 1.07 -9.16
N ALA A 225 -18.65 0.22 -9.32
CA ALA A 225 -18.68 -1.16 -8.82
C ALA A 225 -17.48 -2.01 -9.27
N GLY A 226 -16.93 -1.76 -10.46
CA GLY A 226 -15.72 -2.45 -10.94
C GLY A 226 -14.43 -2.14 -10.17
N HIS A 227 -14.45 -1.12 -9.31
CA HIS A 227 -13.29 -0.65 -8.54
C HIS A 227 -13.48 -0.80 -7.02
N SER A 228 -14.65 -1.25 -6.57
CA SER A 228 -14.94 -1.50 -5.15
C SER A 228 -14.38 -2.84 -4.69
N SER A 229 -14.05 -2.95 -3.40
CA SER A 229 -13.75 -4.24 -2.78
C SER A 229 -15.01 -5.07 -2.53
N ASP A 230 -14.86 -6.38 -2.30
CA ASP A 230 -15.98 -7.26 -1.96
C ASP A 230 -16.74 -6.81 -0.71
N ALA A 231 -16.02 -6.26 0.28
CA ALA A 231 -16.60 -5.70 1.49
C ALA A 231 -17.46 -4.45 1.19
N GLN A 232 -16.95 -3.56 0.33
CA GLN A 232 -17.69 -2.37 -0.09
C GLN A 232 -18.94 -2.72 -0.91
N GLN A 233 -18.82 -3.68 -1.82
CA GLN A 233 -19.97 -4.18 -2.60
C GLN A 233 -21.04 -4.77 -1.68
N THR A 234 -20.65 -5.63 -0.74
CA THR A 234 -21.58 -6.22 0.24
C THR A 234 -22.27 -5.14 1.10
N ARG A 235 -21.52 -4.14 1.56
CA ARG A 235 -22.06 -3.02 2.35
C ARG A 235 -23.04 -2.19 1.53
N PHE A 236 -22.72 -1.91 0.26
CA PHE A 236 -23.61 -1.18 -0.64
C PHE A 236 -24.92 -1.92 -0.92
N ASP A 237 -24.85 -3.24 -1.17
CA ASP A 237 -26.04 -4.06 -1.42
C ASP A 237 -26.96 -4.12 -0.20
N ALA A 238 -26.38 -4.25 1.00
CA ALA A 238 -27.13 -4.18 2.25
C ALA A 238 -27.78 -2.80 2.45
N ALA A 239 -27.03 -1.72 2.20
CA ALA A 239 -27.55 -0.36 2.27
C ALA A 239 -28.71 -0.14 1.29
N CYS A 240 -28.60 -0.69 0.07
CA CYS A 240 -29.67 -0.64 -0.92
C CYS A 240 -30.95 -1.34 -0.43
N ALA A 241 -30.83 -2.54 0.14
CA ALA A 241 -31.97 -3.29 0.65
C ALA A 241 -32.67 -2.54 1.79
N GLN A 242 -31.89 -2.01 2.75
CA GLN A 242 -32.42 -1.23 3.87
C GLN A 242 -33.09 0.08 3.41
N ALA A 243 -32.47 0.80 2.48
CA ALA A 243 -33.03 2.03 1.93
C ALA A 243 -34.36 1.77 1.22
N ALA A 244 -34.45 0.70 0.40
CA ALA A 244 -35.68 0.33 -0.28
C ALA A 244 -36.80 -0.02 0.71
N GLU A 245 -36.49 -0.77 1.77
CA GLU A 245 -37.45 -1.12 2.82
C GLU A 245 -37.98 0.14 3.54
N ARG A 246 -37.09 1.07 3.92
CA ARG A 246 -37.48 2.33 4.60
C ARG A 246 -38.37 3.20 3.70
N ILE A 247 -37.99 3.40 2.44
CA ILE A 247 -38.78 4.16 1.47
C ILE A 247 -40.17 3.53 1.30
N GLN A 248 -40.24 2.20 1.18
CA GLN A 248 -41.51 1.50 1.01
C GLN A 248 -42.42 1.69 2.24
N LYS A 249 -41.88 1.54 3.46
CA LYS A 249 -42.62 1.80 4.70
C LYS A 249 -43.18 3.22 4.77
N GLN A 250 -42.38 4.22 4.41
CA GLN A 250 -42.83 5.62 4.39
C GLN A 250 -43.90 5.88 3.32
N ARG A 251 -43.74 5.27 2.14
CA ARG A 251 -44.73 5.37 1.05
C ARG A 251 -46.07 4.77 1.47
N GLU A 252 -46.06 3.61 2.11
CA GLU A 252 -47.27 2.96 2.64
C GLU A 252 -47.93 3.81 3.73
N ALA A 253 -47.15 4.38 4.66
CA ALA A 253 -47.66 5.30 5.68
C ALA A 253 -48.30 6.54 5.05
N ALA A 254 -47.67 7.15 4.05
CA ALA A 254 -48.24 8.29 3.32
C ALA A 254 -49.55 7.92 2.60
N ALA A 255 -49.59 6.74 1.95
CA ALA A 255 -50.79 6.25 1.28
C ALA A 255 -51.94 5.97 2.26
N ALA A 256 -51.65 5.50 3.48
CA ALA A 256 -52.66 5.30 4.52
C ALA A 256 -53.29 6.61 5.00
N HIS A 257 -52.56 7.73 4.95
CA HIS A 257 -53.07 9.06 5.29
C HIS A 257 -53.80 9.77 4.14
N GLN A 258 -53.59 9.33 2.90
CA GLN A 258 -54.23 9.88 1.70
C GLN A 258 -55.76 10.03 1.79
N PRO A 259 -56.55 9.01 2.20
CA PRO A 259 -58.00 9.16 2.29
C PRO A 259 -58.45 10.21 3.32
N VAL A 260 -57.67 10.39 4.40
CA VAL A 260 -57.95 11.42 5.41
C VAL A 260 -57.66 12.81 4.86
N ILE A 261 -56.61 12.96 4.05
CA ILE A 261 -56.29 14.21 3.36
C ILE A 261 -57.41 14.56 2.38
N GLU A 262 -57.82 13.63 1.52
CA GLU A 262 -58.91 13.81 0.56
C GLU A 262 -60.24 14.16 1.24
N GLN A 263 -60.56 13.50 2.37
CA GLN A 263 -61.75 13.84 3.15
C GLN A 263 -61.69 15.26 3.71
N LYS A 264 -60.53 15.71 4.21
CA LYS A 264 -60.35 17.08 4.70
C LYS A 264 -60.46 18.11 3.58
N GLU A 265 -59.88 17.84 2.42
CA GLU A 265 -59.98 18.70 1.24
C GLU A 265 -61.44 18.86 0.80
N SER A 266 -62.18 17.74 0.69
CA SER A 266 -63.62 17.77 0.39
C SER A 266 -64.44 18.56 1.42
N GLN A 267 -64.12 18.46 2.71
CA GLN A 267 -64.78 19.26 3.75
C GLN A 267 -64.48 20.76 3.60
N CYS A 268 -63.22 21.13 3.30
CA CYS A 268 -62.84 22.52 3.04
C CYS A 268 -63.55 23.09 1.82
N GLU A 269 -63.68 22.31 0.74
CA GLU A 269 -64.45 22.69 -0.45
C GLU A 269 -65.92 22.96 -0.09
N LEU A 270 -66.56 22.05 0.65
CA LEU A 270 -67.96 22.20 1.06
C LEU A 270 -68.19 23.44 1.95
N ILE A 271 -67.26 23.73 2.85
CA ILE A 271 -67.30 24.96 3.68
C ILE A 271 -67.11 26.20 2.80
N GLY A 272 -66.18 26.15 1.84
CA GLY A 272 -65.97 27.24 0.88
C GLY A 272 -67.21 27.54 0.05
N ASP A 273 -67.87 26.51 -0.47
CA ASP A 273 -69.12 26.63 -1.21
C ASP A 273 -70.23 27.21 -0.33
N PHE A 274 -70.35 26.74 0.91
CA PHE A 274 -71.34 27.26 1.87
C PHE A 274 -71.12 28.74 2.17
N ILE A 275 -69.88 29.17 2.41
CA ILE A 275 -69.53 30.59 2.60
C ILE A 275 -69.90 31.38 1.34
N GLY A 276 -69.53 30.91 0.15
CA GLY A 276 -69.89 31.57 -1.11
C GLY A 276 -71.40 31.68 -1.34
N HIS A 277 -72.18 30.69 -0.88
CA HIS A 277 -73.65 30.77 -0.91
C HIS A 277 -74.21 31.79 0.09
N LEU A 278 -73.67 31.88 1.30
CA LEU A 278 -74.07 32.89 2.27
C LEU A 278 -73.77 34.31 1.76
N GLU A 279 -72.61 34.53 1.15
CA GLU A 279 -72.25 35.82 0.54
C GLU A 279 -73.20 36.22 -0.60
N LYS A 280 -73.62 35.25 -1.44
CA LYS A 280 -74.64 35.48 -2.48
C LYS A 280 -76.01 35.86 -1.89
N ARG A 281 -76.37 35.29 -0.74
CA ARG A 281 -77.64 35.56 -0.03
C ARG A 281 -77.68 36.91 0.69
N HIS A 282 -76.54 37.58 0.85
CA HIS A 282 -76.49 38.98 1.29
C HIS A 282 -76.77 39.99 0.18
N ARG A 283 -76.90 39.57 -1.08
CA ARG A 283 -77.54 40.40 -2.12
C ARG A 283 -79.05 40.23 -2.02
N ILE A 284 -79.65 40.94 -1.07
CA ILE A 284 -81.11 41.10 -0.98
C ILE A 284 -81.57 41.64 -2.33
N SER A 285 -82.41 40.88 -3.03
CA SER A 285 -83.09 41.42 -4.21
C SER A 285 -84.14 42.46 -3.74
N ALA A 286 -84.36 43.53 -4.50
CA ALA A 286 -85.30 44.60 -4.13
C ALA A 286 -86.69 44.12 -3.62
N PRO A 287 -87.27 43.00 -4.10
CA PRO A 287 -88.53 42.47 -3.56
C PRO A 287 -88.38 41.81 -2.17
N GLU A 288 -87.25 41.17 -1.87
CA GLU A 288 -87.01 40.53 -0.56
C GLU A 288 -86.76 41.56 0.55
N ALA A 289 -86.35 42.78 0.21
CA ALA A 289 -86.26 43.88 1.17
C ALA A 289 -87.66 44.33 1.65
N GLU A 290 -88.67 44.35 0.78
CA GLU A 290 -90.03 44.78 1.11
C GLU A 290 -90.76 43.76 2.00
N ASP A 291 -90.59 42.46 1.78
CA ASP A 291 -91.22 41.39 2.58
C ASP A 291 -90.60 41.25 3.99
N VAL A 292 -89.29 41.50 4.13
CA VAL A 292 -88.62 41.48 5.45
C VAL A 292 -89.02 42.70 6.27
N GLN A 293 -89.31 43.84 5.61
CA GLN A 293 -89.78 45.05 6.30
C GLN A 293 -91.22 44.91 6.80
N SER A 294 -92.07 44.14 6.10
CA SER A 294 -93.47 43.91 6.53
C SER A 294 -93.64 42.86 7.64
N THR A 295 -92.57 42.19 8.04
CA THR A 295 -92.58 41.16 9.10
C THR A 295 -91.80 41.58 10.36
N LEU A 296 -91.24 42.81 10.36
CA LEU A 296 -90.47 43.38 11.47
C LEU A 296 -91.17 44.54 12.22
N ASP A 297 -92.38 44.94 11.79
CA ASP A 297 -93.32 45.78 12.56
C ASP A 297 -94.44 44.92 13.17
#